data_AF-A0A7V9Q3N4-F1
#
_entry.id   AF-A0A7V9Q3N4-F1
#
_cell.length_a   1.000
_cell.length_b   1.000
_cell.length_c   1.000
_cell.angle_alpha   90.00
_cell.angle_beta   90.00
_cell.angle_gamma   90.00
#
_symmetry.space_group_name_H-M   'P 1'
#
loop_
_entity.id
_entity.type
_entity.pdbx_description
1 polymer ?
#
loop_
_entity_poly.entity_id
_entity_poly.type
_entity_poly.pdbx_seq_one_letter_code
_entity_poly.pdbx_strand_id
1 'polypeptide(L)'
;MRQQLMGYGEIKEAYLVRKELKYFPEKPLYALCVRLDLPWHKQAGDKESEFIQHLVSAVRVPGELYCVALNSENKRMREIMRGVPNSLIYQRR
;
A
#
# COMPACT_ATOMS: atom_id res chain seq x y z
N MET A 1 -3.83 10.74 4.49
CA MET A 1 -3.43 9.33 4.36
C MET A 1 -3.13 8.65 5.69
N ARG A 2 -2.12 9.08 6.46
CA ARG A 2 -1.74 8.43 7.74
C ARG A 2 -2.91 8.16 8.70
N GLN A 3 -3.80 9.14 8.91
CA GLN A 3 -4.99 8.97 9.76
C GLN A 3 -5.97 7.92 9.22
N GLN A 4 -6.13 7.79 7.91
CA GLN A 4 -7.00 6.77 7.30
C GLN A 4 -6.45 5.36 7.54
N LEU A 5 -5.12 5.21 7.68
CA LEU A 5 -4.46 3.92 7.89
C LEU A 5 -4.40 3.49 9.36
N MET A 6 -4.52 4.42 10.30
CA MET A 6 -4.47 4.13 11.75
C MET A 6 -5.60 3.21 12.23
N GLY A 7 -6.73 3.16 11.51
CA GLY A 7 -7.86 2.29 11.84
C GLY A 7 -7.63 0.81 11.48
N TYR A 8 -6.56 0.50 10.75
CA TYR A 8 -6.26 -0.87 10.31
C TYR A 8 -5.15 -1.48 11.16
N GLY A 9 -5.54 -2.35 12.09
CA GLY A 9 -4.61 -3.03 12.98
C GLY A 9 -3.66 -3.99 12.26
N GLU A 10 -4.06 -4.47 11.09
CA GLU A 10 -3.31 -5.42 10.25
C GLU A 10 -2.14 -4.76 9.52
N ILE A 11 -2.15 -3.44 9.34
CA ILE A 11 -1.09 -2.72 8.61
C ILE A 11 0.09 -2.47 9.56
N LYS A 12 1.26 -2.99 9.19
CA LYS A 12 2.51 -2.76 9.90
C LYS A 12 3.27 -1.58 9.38
N GLU A 13 3.36 -1.47 8.05
CA GLU A 13 4.02 -0.38 7.33
C GLU A 13 3.16 -0.05 6.12
N ALA A 14 3.10 1.24 5.76
CA ALA A 14 2.52 1.66 4.50
C ALA A 14 3.42 2.69 3.82
N TYR A 15 3.62 2.48 2.53
CA TYR A 15 4.41 3.32 1.66
C TYR A 15 3.50 3.92 0.59
N LEU A 16 3.58 5.21 0.36
CA LEU A 16 2.83 5.90 -0.67
C LEU A 16 3.80 6.62 -1.60
N VAL A 17 3.71 6.32 -2.88
CA VAL A 17 4.48 7.01 -3.92
C VAL A 17 3.54 7.54 -4.99
N ARG A 18 3.85 8.73 -5.51
CA ARG A 18 3.17 9.29 -6.68
C ARG A 18 3.99 8.93 -7.91
N LYS A 19 3.37 8.23 -8.85
CA LYS A 19 3.95 7.90 -10.15
C LYS A 19 3.41 8.85 -11.20
N GLU A 20 4.30 9.50 -11.92
CA GLU A 20 3.96 10.27 -13.11
C GLU A 20 3.83 9.32 -14.30
N LEU A 21 2.68 9.36 -14.96
CA LEU A 21 2.40 8.50 -16.10
C LEU A 21 2.86 9.18 -17.38
N LYS A 22 3.64 8.46 -18.20
CA LYS A 22 4.15 8.95 -19.48
C LYS A 22 3.04 9.37 -20.46
N TYR A 23 1.94 8.62 -20.49
CA TYR A 23 0.86 8.81 -21.47
C TYR A 23 -0.30 9.65 -20.93
N PHE A 24 -0.45 9.77 -19.61
CA PHE A 24 -1.54 10.49 -18.95
C PHE A 24 -1.00 11.38 -17.82
N PRO A 25 -0.20 12.42 -18.13
CA PRO A 25 0.46 13.25 -17.11
C PRO A 25 -0.53 14.01 -16.22
N GLU A 26 -1.73 14.31 -16.74
CA GLU A 26 -2.83 14.95 -16.01
C GLU A 26 -3.51 14.05 -14.98
N LYS A 27 -3.27 12.73 -15.04
CA LYS A 27 -3.84 11.73 -14.12
C LYS A 27 -2.74 11.15 -13.22
N PRO A 28 -2.51 11.73 -12.03
CA PRO A 28 -1.51 11.19 -11.12
C PRO A 28 -1.95 9.83 -10.59
N LEU A 29 -1.06 8.84 -10.70
CA LEU A 29 -1.25 7.52 -10.10
C LEU A 29 -0.54 7.45 -8.75
N TYR A 30 -1.27 7.08 -7.71
CA TYR A 30 -0.73 6.82 -6.39
C TYR A 30 -0.57 5.32 -6.20
N ALA A 31 0.64 4.85 -5.90
CA ALA A 31 0.87 3.49 -5.48
C ALA A 31 0.98 3.43 -3.96
N LEU A 32 0.04 2.72 -3.32
CA LEU A 32 0.01 2.44 -1.90
C LEU A 32 0.48 1.00 -1.67
N CYS A 33 1.67 0.83 -1.12
CA CYS A 33 2.19 -0.48 -0.77
C CYS A 33 2.07 -0.70 0.74
N VAL A 34 1.35 -1.75 1.16
CA VAL A 34 1.12 -2.03 2.59
C VAL A 34 1.76 -3.34 2.99
N ARG A 35 2.56 -3.32 4.06
CA ARG A 35 3.03 -4.55 4.70
C ARG A 35 2.03 -4.94 5.77
N LEU A 36 1.41 -6.10 5.60
CA LEU A 36 0.47 -6.63 6.56
C LEU A 36 1.19 -7.51 7.60
N ASP A 37 0.70 -7.49 8.84
CA ASP A 37 1.11 -8.39 9.92
C ASP A 37 -0.01 -9.39 10.19
N LEU A 38 -0.26 -10.24 9.21
CA LEU A 38 -1.27 -11.29 9.29
C LEU A 38 -0.62 -12.62 9.73
N PRO A 39 -1.35 -13.49 10.46
CA PRO A 39 -0.92 -14.87 10.68
C PRO A 39 -0.67 -15.59 9.34
N TRP A 40 0.30 -16.51 9.30
CA TRP A 40 0.69 -17.23 8.07
C TRP A 40 -0.49 -17.90 7.33
N HIS A 41 -1.49 -18.40 8.06
CA HIS A 41 -2.70 -19.01 7.50
C HIS A 41 -3.68 -18.01 6.86
N LYS A 42 -3.48 -16.69 7.05
CA LYS A 42 -4.24 -15.61 6.40
C LYS A 42 -3.41 -14.85 5.36
N GLN A 43 -2.13 -15.16 5.22
CA GLN A 43 -1.22 -14.54 4.23
C GLN A 43 -1.34 -15.17 2.84
N ALA A 44 -1.90 -16.37 2.73
CA ALA A 44 -2.11 -17.05 1.46
C ALA A 44 -3.56 -16.86 0.98
N GLY A 45 -3.74 -16.20 -0.17
CA GLY A 45 -5.01 -16.21 -0.93
C GLY A 45 -5.98 -15.06 -0.65
N ASP A 46 -7.27 -15.38 -0.63
CA ASP A 46 -8.39 -14.44 -0.78
C ASP A 46 -8.45 -13.34 0.29
N LYS A 47 -8.04 -13.62 1.53
CA LYS A 47 -8.12 -12.63 2.63
C LYS A 47 -7.19 -11.44 2.45
N GLU A 48 -6.00 -11.65 1.89
CA GLU A 48 -5.10 -10.55 1.55
C GLU A 48 -5.72 -9.71 0.43
N SER A 49 -6.26 -10.36 -0.60
CA SER A 49 -6.94 -9.70 -1.73
C SER A 49 -8.16 -8.90 -1.28
N GLU A 50 -9.02 -9.48 -0.44
CA GLU A 50 -10.20 -8.83 0.16
C GLU A 50 -9.80 -7.60 0.97
N PHE A 51 -8.76 -7.71 1.81
CA PHE A 51 -8.26 -6.59 2.59
C PHE A 51 -7.76 -5.46 1.66
N ILE A 52 -7.02 -5.80 0.61
CA ILE A 52 -6.51 -4.82 -0.36
C ILE A 52 -7.67 -4.16 -1.12
N GLN A 53 -8.67 -4.93 -1.57
CA GLN A 53 -9.85 -4.38 -2.24
C GLN A 53 -10.62 -3.43 -1.32
N HIS A 54 -10.84 -3.83 -0.07
CA HIS A 54 -11.45 -2.97 0.94
C HIS A 54 -10.65 -1.68 1.13
N LEU A 55 -9.33 -1.78 1.26
CA LEU A 55 -8.45 -0.63 1.44
C LEU A 55 -8.50 0.32 0.24
N VAL A 56 -8.50 -0.20 -0.99
CA VAL A 56 -8.65 0.61 -2.22
C VAL A 56 -9.98 1.35 -2.23
N SER A 57 -11.06 0.71 -1.80
CA SER A 57 -12.39 1.33 -1.77
C SER A 57 -12.55 2.39 -0.65
N ALA A 58 -11.85 2.20 0.47
CA ALA A 58 -11.97 3.05 1.64
C ALA A 58 -11.05 4.28 1.60
N VAL A 59 -9.88 4.14 0.98
CA VAL A 59 -8.85 5.17 0.97
C VAL A 59 -9.10 6.19 -0.12
N ARG A 60 -9.19 7.47 0.26
CA ARG A 60 -9.38 8.58 -0.68
C ARG A 60 -8.05 9.26 -1.02
N VAL A 61 -7.78 9.38 -2.31
CA VAL A 61 -6.65 10.13 -2.90
C VAL A 61 -7.15 11.05 -4.02
N PRO A 62 -6.44 12.14 -4.36
CA PRO A 62 -6.86 13.08 -5.40
C PRO A 62 -6.69 12.55 -6.84
N GLY A 63 -6.40 11.26 -7.03
CA GLY A 63 -6.15 10.63 -8.33
C GLY A 63 -6.49 9.15 -8.29
N GLU A 64 -5.83 8.34 -9.11
CA GLU A 64 -6.02 6.90 -9.08
C GLU A 64 -5.18 6.25 -7.99
N LEU A 65 -5.72 5.23 -7.32
CA LEU A 65 -5.04 4.46 -6.29
C LEU A 65 -4.78 3.04 -6.77
N TYR A 66 -3.52 2.65 -6.78
CA TYR A 66 -3.10 1.27 -6.97
C TYR A 66 -2.53 0.74 -5.67
N CYS A 67 -3.13 -0.31 -5.10
CA CYS A 67 -2.70 -0.85 -3.81
C CYS A 67 -2.05 -2.23 -3.97
N VAL A 68 -0.95 -2.46 -3.24
CA VAL A 68 -0.18 -3.71 -3.29
C VAL A 68 0.15 -4.16 -1.87
N ALA A 69 -0.14 -5.41 -1.53
CA ALA A 69 0.34 -6.03 -0.31
C ALA A 69 1.83 -6.40 -0.46
N LEU A 70 2.68 -5.99 0.49
CA LEU A 70 4.09 -6.34 0.54
C LEU A 70 4.27 -7.60 1.39
N ASN A 71 4.41 -8.75 0.72
CA ASN A 71 4.57 -10.07 1.30
C ASN A 71 5.98 -10.64 0.99
N SER A 72 6.20 -11.93 1.27
CA SER A 72 7.49 -12.58 1.03
C SER A 72 7.86 -12.73 -0.45
N GLU A 73 6.88 -12.70 -1.35
CA GLU A 73 7.07 -12.92 -2.80
C GLU A 73 7.52 -11.64 -3.51
N ASN A 74 7.18 -10.47 -2.98
CA ASN A 74 7.53 -9.17 -3.56
C ASN A 74 8.48 -8.34 -2.67
N LYS A 75 9.39 -9.01 -1.95
CA LYS A 75 10.44 -8.39 -1.13
C LYS A 75 11.20 -7.28 -1.85
N ARG A 76 11.50 -7.46 -3.15
CA ARG A 76 12.18 -6.45 -3.97
C ARG A 76 11.37 -5.14 -4.04
N MET A 77 10.05 -5.21 -4.15
CA MET A 77 9.18 -4.04 -4.15
C MET A 77 9.28 -3.29 -2.82
N ARG A 78 9.35 -4.01 -1.69
CA ARG A 78 9.55 -3.39 -0.38
C ARG A 78 10.85 -2.62 -0.29
N GLU A 79 11.95 -3.16 -0.82
CA GLU A 79 13.24 -2.46 -0.83
C GLU A 79 13.21 -1.20 -1.69
N ILE A 80 12.59 -1.29 -2.88
CA ILE A 80 12.35 -0.12 -3.74
C ILE A 80 11.57 0.95 -2.96
N MET A 81 10.46 0.58 -2.33
CA MET A 81 9.64 1.52 -1.57
C MET A 81 10.42 2.18 -0.43
N ARG A 82 11.22 1.41 0.32
CA ARG A 82 12.08 1.96 1.39
C ARG A 82 13.16 2.91 0.87
N GLY A 83 13.64 2.71 -0.36
CA GLY A 83 14.61 3.58 -1.01
C GLY A 83 14.02 4.90 -1.53
N VAL A 84 12.70 4.98 -1.73
CA VAL A 84 12.05 6.23 -2.17
C VAL A 84 11.94 7.20 -0.98
N PRO A 85 12.52 8.41 -1.05
CA PRO A 85 12.42 9.39 0.03
C PRO A 85 10.98 9.75 0.36
N ASN A 86 10.65 9.87 1.65
CA ASN A 86 9.33 10.23 2.17
C ASN A 86 8.18 9.29 1.76
N SER A 87 8.49 8.07 1.28
CA SER A 87 7.47 7.10 0.89
C SER A 87 6.76 6.49 2.10
N LEU A 88 7.46 6.27 3.23
CA LEU A 88 6.88 5.67 4.44
C LEU A 88 5.93 6.67 5.11
N ILE A 89 4.64 6.46 4.95
CA ILE A 89 3.59 7.35 5.48
C ILE A 89 2.94 6.84 6.77
N TYR A 90 3.12 5.55 7.07
CA TYR A 90 2.60 4.93 8.29
C TYR A 90 3.48 3.75 8.69
N GLN A 91 3.72 3.64 10.00
CA GLN A 91 4.34 2.50 10.63
C GLN A 91 3.67 2.30 11.98
N ARG A 92 3.19 1.09 12.23
CA ARG A 92 2.66 0.68 13.54
C ARG A 92 3.82 0.65 14.52
N ARG A 93 3.71 1.44 15.60
CA ARG A 93 4.68 1.45 16.70
C ARG A 93 4.61 0.16 17.51
#